data_AF-A0A833W2M7-F1
#
_entry.id   AF-A0A833W2M7-F1
#
_cell.length_a   1.000
_cell.length_b   1.000
_cell.length_c   1.000
_cell.angle_alpha   90.00
_cell.angle_beta   90.00
_cell.angle_gamma   90.00
#
_symmetry.space_group_name_H-M   'P 1'
#
loop_
_entity.id
_entity.type
_entity.pdbx_description
1 polymer ?
#
loop_
_entity_poly.entity_id
_entity_poly.type
_entity_poly.pdbx_seq_one_letter_code
_entity_poly.pdbx_strand_id
1 'polypeptide(L)'
;MTVMDFFGCAFLAFGPPLAMFTFTVAAEPIRIIILIASAFFWLISLLLSSVLWYAVVPLQNHLAFGLIFSVLFQEAFRYLLYWVLRKAERGLDKVTTTHVADSRHVFAYVCGLGFGFMSGVFALVNVLADAVGPGTMGLRQGTEYFFIISAATTLCFILLHTFWGVVFFSALDRKNWGQVIWVVGSHLFVSCMTLLNVYQAYIATTLSAYVVLMITTALAFKVAGGRPQNVVQCFSRQ
;
A
#
# COMPACT_ATOMS: atom_id res chain seq x y z
N MET A 1 17.41 16.75 18.36
CA MET A 1 17.72 15.80 17.27
C MET A 1 16.62 14.75 17.14
N THR A 2 16.19 14.11 18.20
CA THR A 2 15.20 13.00 18.17
C THR A 2 13.79 13.43 17.72
N VAL A 3 13.33 14.61 18.14
CA VAL A 3 12.07 15.20 17.62
C VAL A 3 12.19 15.51 16.12
N MET A 4 13.36 15.89 15.63
CA MET A 4 13.57 16.10 14.19
C MET A 4 13.53 14.76 13.43
N ASP A 5 14.10 13.70 13.99
CA ASP A 5 14.04 12.35 13.42
C ASP A 5 12.59 11.83 13.37
N PHE A 6 11.81 12.08 14.42
CA PHE A 6 10.37 11.80 14.45
C PHE A 6 9.66 12.50 13.28
N PHE A 7 9.75 13.84 13.19
CA PHE A 7 9.03 14.57 12.12
C PHE A 7 9.57 14.24 10.73
N GLY A 8 10.88 14.04 10.59
CA GLY A 8 11.52 13.63 9.34
C GLY A 8 11.00 12.27 8.86
N CYS A 9 10.99 11.26 9.73
CA CYS A 9 10.48 9.92 9.41
C CYS A 9 8.96 9.93 9.17
N ALA A 10 8.21 10.68 9.98
CA ALA A 10 6.76 10.81 9.85
C ALA A 10 6.37 11.43 8.49
N PHE A 11 7.00 12.54 8.11
CA PHE A 11 6.73 13.20 6.84
C PHE A 11 7.27 12.44 5.64
N LEU A 12 8.37 11.71 5.79
CA LEU A 12 8.86 10.83 4.74
C LEU A 12 7.86 9.69 4.47
N ALA A 13 7.36 9.03 5.52
CA ALA A 13 6.42 7.92 5.37
C ALA A 13 5.01 8.35 4.95
N PHE A 14 4.46 9.38 5.62
CA PHE A 14 3.05 9.76 5.51
C PHE A 14 2.81 11.08 4.78
N GLY A 15 3.85 11.84 4.43
CA GLY A 15 3.71 13.10 3.69
C GLY A 15 3.05 12.92 2.32
N PRO A 16 3.57 12.05 1.43
CA PRO A 16 2.94 11.81 0.13
C PRO A 16 1.51 11.24 0.23
N PRO A 17 1.23 10.21 1.07
CA PRO A 17 -0.14 9.73 1.31
C PRO A 17 -1.09 10.81 1.84
N LEU A 18 -0.60 11.71 2.70
CA LEU A 18 -1.39 12.84 3.21
C LEU A 18 -1.70 13.84 2.09
N ALA A 19 -0.72 14.18 1.24
CA ALA A 19 -0.94 15.03 0.08
C ALA A 19 -1.95 14.40 -0.91
N MET A 20 -1.83 13.10 -1.15
CA MET A 20 -2.79 12.34 -1.94
C MET A 20 -4.19 12.44 -1.31
N PHE A 21 -4.32 12.23 -0.01
CA PHE A 21 -5.59 12.39 0.70
C PHE A 21 -6.18 13.80 0.55
N THR A 22 -5.40 14.84 0.84
CA THR A 22 -5.89 16.23 0.85
C THR A 22 -6.29 16.71 -0.55
N PHE A 23 -5.49 16.42 -1.58
CA PHE A 23 -5.75 16.93 -2.92
C PHE A 23 -6.72 16.08 -3.74
N THR A 24 -6.85 14.77 -3.45
CA THR A 24 -7.68 13.88 -4.30
C THR A 24 -8.86 13.23 -3.56
N VAL A 25 -8.71 12.86 -2.29
CA VAL A 25 -9.74 12.12 -1.55
C VAL A 25 -10.69 13.07 -0.83
N ALA A 26 -10.16 14.08 -0.14
CA ALA A 26 -10.93 15.00 0.69
C ALA A 26 -11.94 15.86 -0.09
N ALA A 27 -11.79 15.93 -1.42
CA ALA A 27 -12.69 16.69 -2.29
C ALA A 27 -14.12 16.11 -2.36
N GLU A 28 -14.28 14.79 -2.17
CA GLU A 28 -15.60 14.14 -2.26
C GLU A 28 -15.84 13.18 -1.08
N PRO A 29 -16.95 13.32 -0.33
CA PRO A 29 -17.24 12.48 0.83
C PRO A 29 -17.26 10.97 0.54
N ILE A 30 -17.72 10.58 -0.66
CA ILE A 30 -17.76 9.17 -1.06
C ILE A 30 -16.36 8.54 -1.10
N ARG A 31 -15.34 9.31 -1.51
CA ARG A 31 -13.95 8.84 -1.55
C ARG A 31 -13.42 8.61 -0.13
N ILE A 32 -13.80 9.45 0.83
CA ILE A 32 -13.44 9.27 2.25
C ILE A 32 -14.05 7.98 2.80
N ILE A 33 -15.34 7.72 2.52
CA ILE A 33 -16.04 6.50 2.96
C ILE A 33 -15.35 5.25 2.39
N ILE A 34 -15.02 5.28 1.09
CA ILE A 34 -14.33 4.16 0.41
C ILE A 34 -12.94 3.95 1.02
N LEU A 35 -12.20 5.02 1.32
CA LEU A 35 -10.88 4.93 1.95
C LEU A 35 -10.96 4.25 3.31
N ILE A 36 -11.88 4.69 4.18
CA ILE A 36 -12.08 4.12 5.53
C ILE A 36 -12.51 2.65 5.42
N ALA A 37 -13.45 2.33 4.52
CA ALA A 37 -13.88 0.95 4.30
C ALA A 37 -12.71 0.07 3.85
N SER A 38 -11.85 0.55 2.94
CA SER A 38 -10.69 -0.21 2.47
C SER A 38 -9.64 -0.43 3.57
N ALA A 39 -9.37 0.56 4.41
CA ALA A 39 -8.50 0.43 5.58
C ALA A 39 -9.05 -0.61 6.58
N PHE A 40 -10.36 -0.61 6.80
CA PHE A 40 -11.02 -1.60 7.66
C PHE A 40 -10.93 -3.04 7.10
N PHE A 41 -11.11 -3.22 5.79
CA PHE A 41 -10.93 -4.52 5.15
C PHE A 41 -9.49 -5.03 5.27
N TRP A 42 -8.50 -4.12 5.18
CA TRP A 42 -7.11 -4.47 5.45
C TRP A 42 -6.92 -4.96 6.90
N LEU A 43 -7.51 -4.27 7.89
CA LEU A 43 -7.46 -4.70 9.30
C LEU A 43 -8.08 -6.09 9.52
N ILE A 44 -9.23 -6.38 8.90
CA ILE A 44 -9.83 -7.72 9.00
C ILE A 44 -8.89 -8.77 8.37
N SER A 45 -8.27 -8.46 7.24
CA SER A 45 -7.33 -9.39 6.59
C SER A 45 -6.14 -9.72 7.50
N LEU A 46 -5.61 -8.72 8.20
CA LEU A 46 -4.52 -8.90 9.15
C LEU A 46 -4.99 -9.66 10.40
N LEU A 47 -6.20 -9.37 10.91
CA LEU A 47 -6.78 -10.08 12.03
C LEU A 47 -6.89 -11.59 11.73
N LEU A 48 -7.46 -11.96 10.59
CA LEU A 48 -7.58 -13.37 10.18
C LEU A 48 -6.20 -14.01 9.96
N SER A 49 -5.25 -13.28 9.40
CA SER A 49 -3.87 -13.75 9.30
C SER A 49 -3.25 -14.00 10.67
N SER A 50 -3.51 -13.15 11.67
CA SER A 50 -2.98 -13.31 13.02
C SER A 50 -3.60 -14.50 13.74
N VAL A 51 -4.90 -14.77 13.51
CA VAL A 51 -5.59 -15.97 14.00
C VAL A 51 -4.97 -17.23 13.39
N LEU A 52 -4.68 -17.24 12.09
CA LEU A 52 -4.01 -18.38 11.44
C LEU A 52 -2.62 -18.62 12.04
N TRP A 53 -1.81 -17.57 12.17
CA TRP A 53 -0.48 -17.68 12.79
C TRP A 53 -0.56 -18.18 14.24
N TYR A 54 -1.54 -17.71 15.02
CA TYR A 54 -1.76 -18.17 16.39
C TYR A 54 -2.21 -19.65 16.47
N ALA A 55 -3.07 -20.09 15.56
CA ALA A 55 -3.59 -21.47 15.56
C ALA A 55 -2.51 -22.50 15.16
N VAL A 56 -1.56 -22.14 14.29
CA VAL A 56 -0.54 -23.05 13.78
C VAL A 56 0.74 -22.97 14.62
N VAL A 57 0.65 -23.44 15.86
CA VAL A 57 1.73 -23.41 16.87
C VAL A 57 3.10 -23.88 16.35
N PRO A 58 3.22 -25.00 15.61
CA PRO A 58 4.53 -25.48 15.16
C PRO A 58 5.26 -24.53 14.21
N LEU A 59 4.55 -23.67 13.49
CA LEU A 59 5.11 -22.77 12.46
C LEU A 59 5.26 -21.32 12.94
N GLN A 60 4.92 -21.01 14.19
CA GLN A 60 4.99 -19.64 14.72
C GLN A 60 6.40 -19.04 14.66
N ASN A 61 7.43 -19.87 14.84
CA ASN A 61 8.84 -19.45 14.80
C ASN A 61 9.32 -19.12 13.37
N HIS A 62 8.60 -19.52 12.34
CA HIS A 62 8.95 -19.25 10.95
C HIS A 62 8.23 -17.99 10.47
N LEU A 63 8.87 -16.83 10.60
CA LEU A 63 8.31 -15.53 10.17
C LEU A 63 7.80 -15.54 8.72
N ALA A 64 8.47 -16.28 7.83
CA ALA A 64 8.07 -16.46 6.44
C ALA A 64 6.68 -17.07 6.29
N PHE A 65 6.29 -18.00 7.16
CA PHE A 65 4.95 -18.61 7.15
C PHE A 65 3.88 -17.54 7.41
N GLY A 66 3.99 -16.80 8.52
CA GLY A 66 3.04 -15.74 8.85
C GLY A 66 2.98 -14.65 7.77
N LEU A 67 4.14 -14.27 7.22
CA LEU A 67 4.24 -13.26 6.17
C LEU A 67 3.53 -13.68 4.87
N ILE A 68 3.79 -14.89 4.37
CA ILE A 68 3.21 -15.36 3.11
C ILE A 68 1.68 -15.42 3.23
N PHE A 69 1.16 -16.01 4.30
CA PHE A 69 -0.29 -16.10 4.49
C PHE A 69 -0.92 -14.73 4.72
N SER A 70 -0.26 -13.81 5.44
CA SER A 70 -0.72 -12.43 5.58
C SER A 70 -0.90 -11.75 4.23
N VAL A 71 0.09 -11.84 3.34
CA VAL A 71 -0.01 -11.29 1.99
C VAL A 71 -1.17 -11.92 1.20
N LEU A 72 -1.35 -13.24 1.27
CA LEU A 72 -2.46 -13.92 0.59
C LEU A 72 -3.83 -13.49 1.11
N PHE A 73 -3.99 -13.33 2.44
CA PHE A 73 -5.22 -12.77 3.01
C PHE A 73 -5.45 -11.34 2.55
N GLN A 74 -4.42 -10.50 2.53
CA GLN A 74 -4.54 -9.12 2.06
C GLN A 74 -5.00 -9.06 0.59
N GLU A 75 -4.46 -9.90 -0.30
CA GLU A 75 -4.89 -9.97 -1.70
C GLU A 75 -6.31 -10.54 -1.86
N ALA A 76 -6.68 -11.54 -1.05
CA ALA A 76 -8.05 -12.07 -1.03
C ALA A 76 -9.07 -10.99 -0.59
N PHE A 77 -8.72 -10.19 0.42
CA PHE A 77 -9.56 -9.08 0.86
C PHE A 77 -9.59 -7.92 -0.14
N ARG A 78 -8.52 -7.70 -0.91
CA ARG A 78 -8.55 -6.76 -2.04
C ARG A 78 -9.54 -7.21 -3.12
N TYR A 79 -9.57 -8.51 -3.44
CA TYR A 79 -10.59 -9.07 -4.32
C TYR A 79 -12.01 -8.93 -3.76
N LEU A 80 -12.19 -9.20 -2.46
CA LEU A 80 -13.49 -9.01 -1.80
C LEU A 80 -13.94 -7.55 -1.87
N LEU A 81 -13.03 -6.59 -1.61
CA LEU A 81 -13.32 -5.17 -1.70
C LEU A 81 -13.73 -4.74 -3.12
N TYR A 82 -13.01 -5.24 -4.15
CA TYR A 82 -13.41 -5.04 -5.55
C TYR A 82 -14.84 -5.52 -5.79
N TRP A 83 -15.17 -6.73 -5.33
CA TRP A 83 -16.50 -7.30 -5.50
C TRP A 83 -17.59 -6.49 -4.78
N VAL A 84 -17.34 -6.07 -3.54
CA VAL A 84 -18.25 -5.21 -2.77
C VAL A 84 -18.47 -3.88 -3.49
N LEU A 85 -17.40 -3.24 -3.99
CA LEU A 85 -17.52 -1.97 -4.69
C LEU A 85 -18.27 -2.07 -6.01
N ARG A 86 -18.03 -3.13 -6.80
CA ARG A 86 -18.81 -3.38 -8.02
C ARG A 86 -20.28 -3.67 -7.73
N LYS A 87 -20.60 -4.17 -6.54
CA LYS A 87 -21.99 -4.33 -6.08
C LYS A 87 -22.58 -3.00 -5.63
N ALA A 88 -21.83 -2.18 -4.89
CA ALA A 88 -22.24 -0.86 -4.43
C ALA A 88 -22.46 0.11 -5.60
N GLU A 89 -21.57 0.11 -6.59
CA GLU A 89 -21.67 0.91 -7.81
C GLU A 89 -23.00 0.66 -8.55
N ARG A 90 -23.33 -0.61 -8.80
CA ARG A 90 -24.61 -1.01 -9.41
C ARG A 90 -25.85 -0.62 -8.59
N GLY A 91 -25.68 -0.47 -7.28
CA GLY A 91 -26.73 0.04 -6.39
C GLY A 91 -26.87 1.55 -6.49
N LEU A 92 -25.74 2.27 -6.48
CA LEU A 92 -25.69 3.72 -6.56
C LEU A 92 -26.20 4.23 -7.92
N ASP A 93 -25.79 3.62 -9.03
CA ASP A 93 -26.23 4.02 -10.38
C ASP A 93 -27.75 3.97 -10.59
N LYS A 94 -28.49 3.21 -9.76
CA LYS A 94 -29.96 3.17 -9.81
C LYS A 94 -30.64 4.31 -9.06
N VAL A 95 -29.91 4.99 -8.18
CA VAL A 95 -30.44 5.95 -7.22
C VAL A 95 -29.83 7.35 -7.42
N THR A 96 -28.67 7.45 -8.06
CA THR A 96 -28.04 8.71 -8.42
C THR A 96 -28.20 9.05 -9.90
N THR A 97 -28.20 10.34 -10.22
CA THR A 97 -28.18 10.87 -11.60
C THR A 97 -26.76 10.98 -12.16
N THR A 98 -25.73 10.85 -11.30
CA THR A 98 -24.32 10.86 -11.71
C THR A 98 -23.86 9.45 -12.09
N HIS A 99 -23.13 9.33 -13.21
CA HIS A 99 -22.57 8.06 -13.65
C HIS A 99 -21.37 7.67 -12.77
N VAL A 100 -21.61 6.82 -11.77
CA VAL A 100 -20.59 6.36 -10.83
C VAL A 100 -19.54 5.50 -11.55
N ALA A 101 -19.93 4.86 -12.65
CA ALA A 101 -19.07 4.09 -13.53
C ALA A 101 -17.89 4.88 -14.14
N ASP A 102 -18.00 6.20 -14.30
CA ASP A 102 -16.91 7.02 -14.85
C ASP A 102 -15.76 7.21 -13.84
N SER A 103 -16.03 6.99 -12.56
CA SER A 103 -15.08 7.19 -11.45
C SER A 103 -14.41 5.89 -10.98
N ARG A 104 -14.53 4.78 -11.72
CA ARG A 104 -13.98 3.47 -11.32
C ARG A 104 -12.48 3.49 -11.02
N HIS A 105 -11.71 4.20 -11.82
CA HIS A 105 -10.26 4.34 -11.61
C HIS A 105 -9.94 5.12 -10.33
N VAL A 106 -10.75 6.14 -10.00
CA VAL A 106 -10.62 6.90 -8.76
C VAL A 106 -10.92 6.00 -7.56
N PHE A 107 -11.96 5.17 -7.62
CA PHE A 107 -12.28 4.26 -6.52
C PHE A 107 -11.20 3.22 -6.29
N ALA A 108 -10.66 2.62 -7.36
CA ALA A 108 -9.54 1.69 -7.27
C ALA A 108 -8.29 2.33 -6.61
N TYR A 109 -8.00 3.57 -7.00
CA TYR A 109 -6.94 4.38 -6.41
C TYR A 109 -7.17 4.65 -4.91
N VAL A 110 -8.37 5.11 -4.54
CA VAL A 110 -8.74 5.40 -3.15
C VAL A 110 -8.66 4.15 -2.27
N CYS A 111 -9.10 3.00 -2.80
CA CYS A 111 -9.00 1.72 -2.10
C CYS A 111 -7.56 1.27 -1.88
N GLY A 112 -6.73 1.40 -2.91
CA GLY A 112 -5.31 1.11 -2.80
C GLY A 112 -4.63 2.00 -1.77
N LEU A 113 -4.96 3.29 -1.76
CA LEU A 113 -4.43 4.26 -0.79
C LEU A 113 -4.85 3.93 0.64
N GLY A 114 -6.11 3.55 0.88
CA GLY A 114 -6.56 3.17 2.23
C GLY A 114 -5.94 1.87 2.73
N PHE A 115 -5.76 0.86 1.85
CA PHE A 115 -4.97 -0.34 2.15
C PHE A 115 -3.54 0.02 2.54
N GLY A 116 -2.89 0.83 1.70
CA GLY A 116 -1.51 1.26 1.92
C GLY A 116 -1.35 2.03 3.22
N PHE A 117 -2.19 3.05 3.43
CA PHE A 117 -2.15 3.90 4.62
C PHE A 117 -2.27 3.08 5.91
N MET A 118 -3.25 2.17 5.99
CA MET A 118 -3.43 1.36 7.20
C MET A 118 -2.27 0.40 7.41
N SER A 119 -1.74 -0.20 6.34
CA SER A 119 -0.53 -1.02 6.41
C SER A 119 0.68 -0.21 6.91
N GLY A 120 0.84 1.02 6.44
CA GLY A 120 1.95 1.87 6.86
C GLY A 120 1.83 2.32 8.32
N VAL A 121 0.61 2.63 8.77
CA VAL A 121 0.33 2.94 10.19
C VAL A 121 0.72 1.74 11.08
N PHE A 122 0.31 0.53 10.71
CA PHE A 122 0.65 -0.68 11.45
C PHE A 122 2.16 -0.98 11.46
N ALA A 123 2.86 -0.69 10.36
CA ALA A 123 4.28 -0.94 10.24
C ALA A 123 5.16 0.06 11.02
N LEU A 124 4.76 1.33 11.08
CA LEU A 124 5.66 2.41 11.50
C LEU A 124 5.29 3.12 12.80
N VAL A 125 4.02 3.16 13.22
CA VAL A 125 3.61 4.05 14.35
C VAL A 125 4.35 3.73 15.66
N ASN A 126 4.52 2.45 15.99
CA ASN A 126 5.26 2.06 17.20
C ASN A 126 6.75 2.43 17.08
N VAL A 127 7.36 2.16 15.92
CA VAL A 127 8.75 2.54 15.63
C VAL A 127 8.95 4.06 15.71
N LEU A 128 7.97 4.81 15.24
CA LEU A 128 7.99 6.26 15.27
C LEU A 128 7.85 6.81 16.70
N ALA A 129 7.04 6.16 17.54
CA ALA A 129 6.93 6.50 18.96
C ALA A 129 8.28 6.32 19.68
N ASP A 130 9.01 5.24 19.37
CA ASP A 130 10.34 4.97 19.92
C ASP A 130 11.39 6.01 19.48
N ALA A 131 11.24 6.59 18.28
CA ALA A 131 12.15 7.61 17.74
C ALA A 131 12.14 8.94 18.51
N VAL A 132 11.14 9.19 19.36
CA VAL A 132 11.07 10.41 20.20
C VAL A 132 12.09 10.36 21.35
N GLY A 133 12.46 9.14 21.78
CA GLY A 133 13.40 8.92 22.88
C GLY A 133 14.80 9.49 22.60
N PRO A 134 15.62 9.73 23.63
CA PRO A 134 16.92 10.40 23.51
C PRO A 134 17.99 9.60 22.74
N GLY A 135 17.74 8.34 22.39
CA GLY A 135 18.71 7.43 21.78
C GLY A 135 18.29 6.97 20.37
N THR A 136 19.29 6.62 19.55
CA THR A 136 19.09 5.96 18.25
C THR A 136 19.42 4.47 18.33
N MET A 137 19.00 3.71 17.32
CA MET A 137 19.32 2.29 17.18
C MET A 137 20.82 2.07 16.92
N GLY A 138 21.38 0.95 17.39
CA GLY A 138 22.77 0.56 17.12
C GLY A 138 23.64 0.26 18.34
N LEU A 139 23.14 0.44 19.58
CA LEU A 139 23.95 0.15 20.78
C LEU A 139 24.28 -1.35 20.96
N ARG A 140 23.30 -2.23 20.73
CA ARG A 140 23.49 -3.69 20.80
C ARG A 140 23.54 -4.33 19.42
N GLN A 141 22.56 -3.98 18.58
CA GLN A 141 22.36 -4.50 17.22
C GLN A 141 21.59 -3.46 16.40
N GLY A 142 21.56 -3.63 15.07
CA GLY A 142 20.92 -2.70 14.14
C GLY A 142 21.87 -1.60 13.65
N THR A 143 21.30 -0.59 12.99
CA THR A 143 22.06 0.54 12.42
C THR A 143 21.38 1.84 12.82
N GLU A 144 22.14 2.93 12.90
CA GLU A 144 21.60 4.28 13.11
C GLU A 144 20.54 4.68 12.06
N TYR A 145 20.62 4.12 10.85
CA TYR A 145 19.67 4.34 9.75
C TYR A 145 18.34 3.60 9.88
N PHE A 146 18.10 2.87 10.97
CA PHE A 146 16.91 2.02 11.11
C PHE A 146 15.59 2.80 10.93
N PHE A 147 15.48 3.98 11.55
CA PHE A 147 14.26 4.79 11.49
C PHE A 147 13.98 5.30 10.06
N ILE A 148 15.00 5.84 9.38
CA ILE A 148 14.84 6.38 8.03
C ILE A 148 14.56 5.28 7.00
N ILE A 149 15.21 4.11 7.11
CA ILE A 149 14.96 2.95 6.25
C ILE A 149 13.54 2.40 6.49
N SER A 150 13.10 2.35 7.74
CA SER A 150 11.74 1.91 8.09
C SER A 150 10.69 2.87 7.51
N ALA A 151 10.92 4.18 7.61
CA ALA A 151 10.04 5.19 7.03
C ALA A 151 10.00 5.12 5.49
N ALA A 152 11.16 4.94 4.82
CA ALA A 152 11.23 4.81 3.37
C ALA A 152 10.57 3.54 2.86
N THR A 153 10.80 2.41 3.55
CA THR A 153 10.12 1.15 3.26
C THR A 153 8.61 1.30 3.44
N THR A 154 8.17 2.00 4.49
CA THR A 154 6.75 2.27 4.75
C THR A 154 6.12 3.08 3.62
N LEU A 155 6.74 4.20 3.21
CA LEU A 155 6.26 4.97 2.05
C LEU A 155 6.15 4.09 0.80
N CYS A 156 7.18 3.29 0.54
CA CYS A 156 7.22 2.40 -0.61
C CYS A 156 6.03 1.44 -0.62
N PHE A 157 5.72 0.79 0.51
CA PHE A 157 4.55 -0.09 0.64
C PHE A 157 3.23 0.66 0.51
N ILE A 158 3.10 1.88 1.05
CA ILE A 158 1.87 2.68 0.88
C ILE A 158 1.62 2.98 -0.61
N LEU A 159 2.66 3.39 -1.33
CA LEU A 159 2.56 3.68 -2.77
C LEU A 159 2.33 2.39 -3.58
N LEU A 160 3.02 1.30 -3.25
CA LEU A 160 2.81 0.00 -3.88
C LEU A 160 1.36 -0.47 -3.71
N HIS A 161 0.79 -0.43 -2.51
CA HIS A 161 -0.63 -0.75 -2.30
C HIS A 161 -1.56 0.14 -3.11
N THR A 162 -1.24 1.43 -3.22
CA THR A 162 -2.02 2.37 -4.04
C THR A 162 -2.02 1.94 -5.51
N PHE A 163 -0.85 1.67 -6.08
CA PHE A 163 -0.72 1.29 -7.49
C PHE A 163 -1.17 -0.14 -7.78
N TRP A 164 -0.93 -1.08 -6.86
CA TRP A 164 -1.49 -2.43 -6.92
C TRP A 164 -3.02 -2.37 -6.91
N GLY A 165 -3.66 -1.52 -6.12
CA GLY A 165 -5.11 -1.32 -6.15
C GLY A 165 -5.62 -0.93 -7.53
N VAL A 166 -4.99 0.08 -8.15
CA VAL A 166 -5.34 0.56 -9.52
C VAL A 166 -5.17 -0.56 -10.55
N VAL A 167 -4.02 -1.23 -10.55
CA VAL A 167 -3.70 -2.31 -11.50
C VAL A 167 -4.64 -3.49 -11.30
N PHE A 168 -4.86 -3.92 -10.06
CA PHE A 168 -5.66 -5.09 -9.73
C PHE A 168 -7.12 -4.92 -10.14
N PHE A 169 -7.73 -3.78 -9.82
CA PHE A 169 -9.12 -3.51 -10.17
C PHE A 169 -9.29 -3.47 -11.70
N SER A 170 -8.41 -2.75 -12.40
CA SER A 170 -8.48 -2.72 -13.86
C SER A 170 -8.20 -4.07 -14.51
N ALA A 171 -7.32 -4.88 -13.92
CA ALA A 171 -7.00 -6.21 -14.40
C ALA A 171 -8.23 -7.12 -14.31
N LEU A 172 -8.98 -7.05 -13.21
CA LEU A 172 -10.23 -7.79 -13.03
C LEU A 172 -11.32 -7.32 -14.00
N ASP A 173 -11.49 -6.01 -14.20
CA ASP A 173 -12.47 -5.48 -15.15
C ASP A 173 -12.19 -5.95 -16.58
N ARG A 174 -10.91 -5.98 -16.97
CA ARG A 174 -10.45 -6.38 -18.31
C ARG A 174 -10.14 -7.87 -18.45
N LYS A 175 -10.34 -8.66 -17.39
CA LYS A 175 -9.97 -10.09 -17.29
C LYS A 175 -8.49 -10.37 -17.66
N ASN A 176 -7.60 -9.42 -17.39
CA ASN A 176 -6.16 -9.56 -17.62
C ASN A 176 -5.49 -10.25 -16.43
N TRP A 177 -5.48 -11.57 -16.44
CA TRP A 177 -4.88 -12.38 -15.38
C TRP A 177 -3.39 -12.16 -15.19
N GLY A 178 -2.65 -11.76 -16.24
CA GLY A 178 -1.22 -11.46 -16.12
C GLY A 178 -0.93 -10.31 -15.15
N GLN A 179 -1.77 -9.27 -15.16
CA GLN A 179 -1.65 -8.15 -14.22
C GLN A 179 -2.06 -8.53 -12.80
N VAL A 180 -3.04 -9.43 -12.63
CA VAL A 180 -3.40 -9.98 -11.32
C VAL A 180 -2.22 -10.76 -10.72
N ILE A 181 -1.60 -11.64 -11.52
CA ILE A 181 -0.41 -12.41 -11.12
C ILE A 181 0.74 -11.47 -10.78
N TRP A 182 0.96 -10.40 -11.55
CA TRP A 182 1.96 -9.38 -11.24
C TRP A 182 1.72 -8.75 -9.87
N VAL A 183 0.49 -8.33 -9.56
CA VAL A 183 0.17 -7.69 -8.27
C VAL A 183 0.45 -8.65 -7.10
N VAL A 184 -0.10 -9.87 -7.15
CA VAL A 184 0.07 -10.85 -6.06
C VAL A 184 1.54 -11.28 -5.93
N GLY A 185 2.19 -11.56 -7.07
CA GLY A 185 3.59 -12.00 -7.11
C GLY A 185 4.57 -10.92 -6.66
N SER A 186 4.37 -9.67 -7.09
CA SER A 186 5.22 -8.55 -6.67
C SER A 186 5.01 -8.18 -5.20
N HIS A 187 3.78 -8.28 -4.69
CA HIS A 187 3.52 -8.09 -3.26
C HIS A 187 4.22 -9.16 -2.41
N LEU A 188 4.09 -10.44 -2.78
CA LEU A 188 4.83 -11.53 -2.13
C LEU A 188 6.35 -11.31 -2.21
N PHE A 189 6.86 -10.96 -3.39
CA PHE A 189 8.29 -10.74 -3.60
C PHE A 189 8.84 -9.64 -2.70
N VAL A 190 8.25 -8.43 -2.72
CA VAL A 190 8.73 -7.31 -1.92
C VAL A 190 8.61 -7.61 -0.42
N SER A 191 7.53 -8.25 0.03
CA SER A 191 7.37 -8.68 1.42
C SER A 191 8.43 -9.72 1.82
N CYS A 192 8.69 -10.74 1.01
CA CYS A 192 9.73 -11.73 1.29
C CYS A 192 11.12 -11.12 1.29
N MET A 193 11.42 -10.15 0.43
CA MET A 193 12.69 -9.42 0.45
C MET A 193 12.92 -8.76 1.81
N THR A 194 11.88 -8.24 2.49
CA THR A 194 12.05 -7.63 3.81
C THR A 194 12.56 -8.58 4.89
N LEU A 195 12.42 -9.90 4.73
CA LEU A 195 12.99 -10.89 5.67
C LEU A 195 14.51 -10.81 5.73
N LEU A 196 15.16 -10.35 4.65
CA LEU A 196 16.62 -10.16 4.60
C LEU A 196 17.11 -9.00 5.47
N ASN A 197 16.20 -8.16 5.99
CA ASN A 197 16.56 -7.08 6.92
C ASN A 197 17.14 -7.62 8.24
N VAL A 198 16.88 -8.88 8.60
CA VAL A 198 17.51 -9.56 9.75
C VAL A 198 19.04 -9.64 9.56
N TYR A 199 19.50 -9.80 8.32
CA TYR A 199 20.92 -9.84 7.95
C TYR A 199 21.49 -8.46 7.61
N GLN A 200 20.78 -7.38 7.96
CA GLN A 200 21.15 -5.99 7.65
C GLN A 200 21.35 -5.71 6.15
N ALA A 201 20.74 -6.52 5.27
CA ALA A 201 20.82 -6.35 3.81
C ALA A 201 19.91 -5.23 3.28
N TYR A 202 19.85 -4.08 3.98
CA TYR A 202 18.88 -3.00 3.74
C TYR A 202 18.95 -2.40 2.33
N ILE A 203 20.14 -2.37 1.73
CA ILE A 203 20.32 -1.87 0.35
C ILE A 203 19.57 -2.78 -0.63
N ALA A 204 19.73 -4.10 -0.50
CA ALA A 204 19.09 -5.06 -1.39
C ALA A 204 17.57 -5.04 -1.24
N THR A 205 17.07 -4.99 0.00
CA THR A 205 15.62 -4.97 0.29
C THR A 205 14.96 -3.68 -0.18
N THR A 206 15.56 -2.53 0.14
CA THR A 206 15.02 -1.23 -0.25
C THR A 206 15.11 -1.01 -1.75
N LEU A 207 16.26 -1.29 -2.37
CA LEU A 207 16.43 -1.11 -3.82
C LEU A 207 15.46 -1.99 -4.62
N SER A 208 15.34 -3.27 -4.25
CA SER A 208 14.40 -4.18 -4.92
C SER A 208 12.94 -3.71 -4.79
N ALA A 209 12.53 -3.24 -3.60
CA ALA A 209 11.20 -2.69 -3.38
C ALA A 209 10.93 -1.46 -4.26
N TYR A 210 11.88 -0.52 -4.33
CA TYR A 210 11.74 0.68 -5.15
C TYR A 210 11.78 0.40 -6.66
N VAL A 211 12.53 -0.61 -7.12
CA VAL A 211 12.47 -1.05 -8.52
C VAL A 211 11.07 -1.57 -8.84
N VAL A 212 10.48 -2.40 -7.98
CA VAL A 212 9.11 -2.89 -8.15
C VAL A 212 8.10 -1.74 -8.11
N LEU A 213 8.31 -0.75 -7.24
CA LEU A 213 7.49 0.46 -7.19
C LEU A 213 7.52 1.20 -8.52
N MET A 214 8.69 1.43 -9.11
CA MET A 214 8.79 2.13 -10.39
C MET A 214 8.11 1.36 -11.54
N ILE A 215 8.28 0.04 -11.59
CA ILE A 215 7.60 -0.81 -12.60
C ILE A 215 6.08 -0.74 -12.41
N THR A 216 5.61 -0.88 -11.18
CA THR A 216 4.17 -0.86 -10.86
C THR A 216 3.56 0.52 -11.10
N THR A 217 4.32 1.60 -10.84
CA THR A 217 3.92 2.98 -11.15
C THR A 217 3.72 3.15 -12.66
N ALA A 218 4.69 2.70 -13.48
CA ALA A 218 4.57 2.77 -14.94
C ALA A 218 3.38 1.94 -15.46
N LEU A 219 3.12 0.78 -14.86
CA LEU A 219 1.97 -0.07 -15.18
C LEU A 219 0.65 0.63 -14.81
N ALA A 220 0.54 1.17 -13.60
CA ALA A 220 -0.63 1.90 -13.13
C ALA A 220 -0.93 3.13 -14.00
N PHE A 221 0.09 3.89 -14.36
CA PHE A 221 -0.04 5.05 -15.27
C PHE A 221 -0.60 4.64 -16.63
N LYS A 222 -0.06 3.57 -17.25
CA LYS A 222 -0.58 3.04 -18.52
C LYS A 222 -2.01 2.52 -18.41
N VAL A 223 -2.32 1.81 -17.33
CA VAL A 223 -3.65 1.25 -17.06
C VAL A 223 -4.71 2.35 -16.91
N ALA A 224 -4.33 3.47 -16.27
CA ALA A 224 -5.15 4.67 -16.13
C ALA A 224 -5.25 5.52 -17.41
N GLY A 225 -4.71 5.06 -18.55
CA GLY A 225 -4.80 5.75 -19.83
C GLY A 225 -3.64 6.70 -20.16
N GLY A 226 -2.62 6.75 -19.29
CA GLY A 226 -1.44 7.57 -19.49
C GLY A 226 -0.56 7.08 -20.65
N ARG A 227 -0.09 8.03 -21.47
CA ARG A 227 0.93 7.83 -22.51
C ARG A 227 2.07 8.84 -22.31
N PRO A 228 3.31 8.57 -22.76
CA PRO A 228 4.40 9.55 -22.70
C PRO A 228 4.04 10.88 -23.38
N GLN A 229 3.25 10.82 -24.44
CA GLN A 229 2.71 11.98 -25.15
C GLN A 229 1.86 12.87 -24.24
N ASN A 230 1.05 12.29 -23.35
CA ASN A 230 0.22 13.05 -22.40
C ASN A 230 1.10 13.86 -21.44
N VAL A 231 2.24 13.31 -21.02
CA VAL A 231 3.18 14.01 -20.13
C VAL A 231 3.76 15.23 -20.85
N VAL A 232 4.21 15.07 -22.09
CA VAL A 232 4.70 16.19 -22.91
C VAL A 232 3.61 17.25 -23.11
N GLN A 233 2.37 16.82 -23.35
CA GLN A 233 1.23 17.72 -23.53
C GLN A 233 0.86 18.52 -22.27
N CYS A 234 1.10 17.98 -21.07
CA CYS A 234 0.90 18.73 -19.82
C CYS A 234 1.83 19.94 -19.72
N PHE A 235 3.04 19.89 -20.30
CA PHE A 235 3.98 21.00 -20.32
C PHE A 235 3.75 21.95 -21.51
N SER A 236 3.13 21.48 -22.60
CA SER A 236 2.83 22.31 -23.77
C SER A 236 1.49 23.03 -23.69
N ARG A 237 0.60 22.64 -22.76
CA ARG A 237 -0.61 23.40 -22.41
C ARG A 237 -0.27 24.45 -21.36
N GLN A 238 0.49 25.45 -21.78
CA GLN A 238 0.54 26.78 -21.15
C GLN A 238 0.18 27.82 -22.19
#